data_AF-A0A1D2R2V5-F1
#
_entry.id   AF-A0A1D2R2V5-F1
#
_cell.length_a   1.000
_cell.length_b   1.000
_cell.length_c   1.000
_cell.angle_alpha   90.00
_cell.angle_beta   90.00
_cell.angle_gamma   90.00
#
_symmetry.space_group_name_H-M   'P 1'
#
loop_
_entity.id
_entity.type
_entity.pdbx_description
1 polymer ?
#
loop_
_entity_poly.entity_id
_entity_poly.type
_entity_poly.pdbx_seq_one_letter_code
_entity_poly.pdbx_strand_id
1 'polypeptide(L)'
;MMEEKTKERALLLMRFYWEDEIYRIGRELNILYFNKFEKYWDIDKYQGALEISKIITDDSLFQIIKANPPKYRLSLGGFQGKYYTATEKGKVEIADSWDNVKKNVQEVLDKWGEKAYGLLQAIINKGGTASYFDLIHEIGKVIGYAYIPSILLPSLRPFKLIFKTGSNKYPDWTMPQEIIPIVQQEIKSYKEAVKEKPARKVKPEKITPSEAKINMDLLLLERKLFETVENIANKMREINFIFRGKFDTVWFKDNNLAILDISKPCSREEEFTNRILSLSTFISEVETKKIKEFLGGSKLSGSINLLETFLDKVSLSYDKKCIGDLRKIQYLRNKKYPVHADDKKFMEALNHFGFSSFPPDWEELWETILQRYLKSLEKIKESLESCNLKQIKKC
;
A
#
# COMPACT_ATOMS: atom_id res chain seq x y z
N MET A 1 15.66 14.29 35.87
CA MET A 1 15.89 12.85 36.14
C MET A 1 14.67 12.15 36.73
N MET A 2 14.18 12.52 37.93
CA MET A 2 13.03 11.83 38.57
C MET A 2 11.73 11.99 37.77
N GLU A 3 11.50 13.16 37.18
CA GLU A 3 10.32 13.42 36.34
C GLU A 3 10.35 12.64 35.01
N GLU A 4 11.51 12.50 34.37
CA GLU A 4 11.67 11.74 33.12
C GLU A 4 11.43 10.25 33.34
N LYS A 5 12.01 9.68 34.39
CA LYS A 5 11.78 8.27 34.77
C LYS A 5 10.31 8.01 35.10
N THR A 6 9.63 8.98 35.70
CA THR A 6 8.18 8.89 35.99
C THR A 6 7.35 8.91 34.71
N LYS A 7 7.68 9.77 33.74
CA LYS A 7 7.00 9.79 32.42
C LYS A 7 7.23 8.49 31.65
N GLU A 8 8.46 7.96 31.67
CA GLU A 8 8.76 6.68 31.02
C GLU A 8 8.01 5.51 31.68
N ARG A 9 7.93 5.50 33.01
CA ARG A 9 7.12 4.51 33.75
C ARG A 9 5.64 4.57 33.34
N ALA A 10 5.10 5.76 33.10
CA ALA A 10 3.74 5.93 32.61
C ALA A 10 3.56 5.33 31.21
N LEU A 11 4.50 5.57 30.30
CA LEU A 11 4.49 4.97 28.96
C LEU A 11 4.58 3.45 29.03
N LEU A 12 5.40 2.90 29.93
CA LEU A 12 5.50 1.46 30.17
C LEU A 12 4.16 0.90 30.65
N LEU A 13 3.50 1.52 31.62
CA LEU A 13 2.18 1.10 32.09
C LEU A 13 1.15 1.12 30.96
N MET A 14 1.12 2.18 30.13
CA MET A 14 0.24 2.26 28.97
C MET A 14 0.49 1.16 27.93
N ARG A 15 1.72 0.65 27.90
CA ARG A 15 2.13 -0.44 27.02
C ARG A 15 1.58 -1.79 27.49
N PHE A 16 1.58 -2.01 28.79
CA PHE A 16 1.10 -3.24 29.42
C PHE A 16 -0.42 -3.30 29.54
N TYR A 17 -1.05 -2.15 29.78
CA TYR A 17 -2.42 -2.09 30.26
C TYR A 17 -3.31 -1.22 29.39
N TRP A 18 -4.55 -1.68 29.22
CA TRP A 18 -5.64 -0.89 28.67
C TRP A 18 -6.25 0.01 29.75
N GLU A 19 -7.17 0.89 29.35
CA GLU A 19 -7.77 1.92 30.22
C GLU A 19 -8.48 1.34 31.44
N ASP A 20 -9.18 0.22 31.28
CA ASP A 20 -9.87 -0.52 32.34
C ASP A 20 -8.90 -0.96 33.44
N GLU A 21 -7.75 -1.47 33.04
CA GLU A 21 -6.75 -2.00 33.97
C GLU A 21 -5.94 -0.88 34.64
N ILE A 22 -5.63 0.20 33.91
CA ILE A 22 -5.06 1.43 34.49
C ILE A 22 -6.02 2.02 35.53
N TYR A 23 -7.31 2.08 35.21
CA TYR A 23 -8.34 2.54 36.14
C TYR A 23 -8.39 1.69 37.41
N ARG A 24 -8.43 0.35 37.26
CA ARG A 24 -8.46 -0.60 38.36
C ARG A 24 -7.26 -0.46 39.30
N ILE A 25 -6.04 -0.47 38.73
CA ILE A 25 -4.79 -0.30 39.51
C ILE A 25 -4.81 1.04 40.26
N GLY A 26 -5.25 2.13 39.62
CA GLY A 26 -5.34 3.44 40.25
C GLY A 26 -6.30 3.50 41.44
N ARG A 27 -7.44 2.80 41.35
CA ARG A 27 -8.42 2.68 42.44
C ARG A 27 -7.90 1.80 43.58
N GLU A 28 -7.24 0.69 43.28
CA GLU A 28 -6.63 -0.21 44.27
C GLU A 28 -5.53 0.51 45.08
N LEU A 29 -4.78 1.42 44.43
CA LEU A 29 -3.79 2.29 45.07
C LEU A 29 -4.40 3.52 45.76
N ASN A 30 -5.74 3.66 45.76
CA ASN A 30 -6.50 4.78 46.33
C ASN A 30 -6.02 6.17 45.86
N ILE A 31 -5.73 6.30 44.57
CA ILE A 31 -5.22 7.55 43.98
C ILE A 31 -6.40 8.49 43.71
N LEU A 32 -6.33 9.72 44.26
CA LEU A 32 -7.41 10.73 44.19
C LEU A 32 -7.91 11.03 42.77
N TYR A 33 -7.04 10.97 41.76
CA TYR A 33 -7.43 11.19 40.36
C TYR A 33 -8.53 10.22 39.92
N PHE A 34 -8.41 8.93 40.26
CA PHE A 34 -9.34 7.88 39.83
C PHE A 34 -10.65 7.89 40.63
N ASN A 35 -10.64 8.43 41.85
CA ASN A 35 -11.84 8.52 42.68
C ASN A 35 -12.86 9.56 42.17
N LYS A 36 -12.47 10.43 41.24
CA LYS A 36 -13.34 11.43 40.61
C LYS A 36 -14.21 10.87 39.49
N PHE A 37 -13.85 9.70 38.96
CA PHE A 37 -14.53 9.08 37.84
C PHE A 37 -15.32 7.86 38.33
N GLU A 38 -16.51 7.65 37.79
CA GLU A 38 -17.30 6.46 38.09
C GLU A 38 -16.86 5.27 37.23
N LYS A 39 -16.46 5.53 35.98
CA LYS A 39 -16.21 4.52 34.96
C LYS A 39 -14.84 4.72 34.31
N TYR A 40 -14.25 3.63 33.81
CA TYR A 40 -12.88 3.64 33.32
C TYR A 40 -12.70 4.43 32.01
N TRP A 41 -13.73 4.53 31.16
CA TRP A 41 -13.63 5.26 29.89
C TRP A 41 -13.70 6.78 30.04
N ASP A 42 -13.96 7.27 31.26
CA ASP A 42 -13.97 8.71 31.55
C ASP A 42 -12.57 9.26 31.88
N ILE A 43 -11.56 8.38 32.04
CA ILE A 43 -10.20 8.80 32.37
C ILE A 43 -9.37 9.07 31.11
N ASP A 44 -8.49 10.06 31.17
CA ASP A 44 -7.36 10.12 30.24
C ASP A 44 -6.33 9.03 30.63
N LYS A 45 -6.05 8.13 29.68
CA LYS A 45 -5.16 6.97 29.89
C LYS A 45 -3.75 7.39 30.31
N TYR A 46 -3.18 8.40 29.64
CA TYR A 46 -1.82 8.86 29.90
C TYR A 46 -1.72 9.52 31.27
N GLN A 47 -2.67 10.41 31.58
CA GLN A 47 -2.76 11.07 32.88
C GLN A 47 -2.94 10.04 34.01
N GLY A 48 -3.81 9.04 33.83
CA GLY A 48 -3.99 7.97 34.81
C GLY A 48 -2.68 7.19 35.05
N ALA A 49 -2.01 6.76 33.99
CA ALA A 49 -0.72 6.08 34.09
C ALA A 49 0.37 6.96 34.75
N LEU A 50 0.33 8.28 34.52
CA LEU A 50 1.24 9.24 35.12
C LEU A 50 1.00 9.40 36.63
N GLU A 51 -0.25 9.49 37.07
CA GLU A 51 -0.58 9.57 38.50
C GLU A 51 -0.18 8.30 39.26
N ILE A 52 -0.41 7.11 38.67
CA ILE A 52 0.11 5.84 39.21
C ILE A 52 1.64 5.91 39.31
N SER A 53 2.30 6.34 38.23
CA SER A 53 3.76 6.36 38.15
C SER A 53 4.41 7.28 39.18
N LYS A 54 3.74 8.35 39.63
CA LYS A 54 4.26 9.24 40.68
C LYS A 54 4.31 8.57 42.06
N ILE A 55 3.45 7.58 42.30
CA ILE A 55 3.24 6.98 43.62
C ILE A 55 4.00 5.66 43.75
N ILE A 56 4.07 4.86 42.69
CA ILE A 56 4.70 3.54 42.74
C ILE A 56 6.24 3.61 42.64
N THR A 57 6.92 2.72 43.37
CA THR A 57 8.36 2.46 43.22
C THR A 57 8.62 1.44 42.11
N ASP A 58 9.89 1.22 41.78
CA ASP A 58 10.27 0.20 40.79
C ASP A 58 9.88 -1.22 41.25
N ASP A 59 9.99 -1.52 42.55
CA ASP A 59 9.57 -2.81 43.11
C ASP A 59 8.06 -3.00 43.02
N SER A 60 7.28 -1.96 43.36
CA SER A 60 5.82 -1.99 43.23
C SER A 60 5.38 -2.16 41.77
N LEU A 61 6.07 -1.51 40.83
CA LEU A 61 5.84 -1.69 39.40
C LEU A 61 6.01 -3.17 38.99
N PHE A 62 7.09 -3.81 39.42
CA PHE A 62 7.32 -5.23 39.10
C PHE A 62 6.28 -6.15 39.76
N GLN A 63 5.83 -5.84 40.97
CA GLN A 63 4.75 -6.58 41.62
C GLN A 63 3.44 -6.45 40.85
N ILE A 64 3.08 -5.24 40.39
CA ILE A 64 1.88 -4.99 39.58
C ILE A 64 1.96 -5.80 38.27
N ILE A 65 3.10 -5.76 37.57
CA ILE A 65 3.31 -6.49 36.31
C ILE A 65 3.26 -8.00 36.51
N LYS A 66 3.79 -8.51 37.62
CA LYS A 66 3.73 -9.93 37.96
C LYS A 66 2.32 -10.39 38.33
N ALA A 67 1.57 -9.56 39.05
CA ALA A 67 0.19 -9.84 39.44
C ALA A 67 -0.76 -9.77 38.24
N ASN A 68 -0.49 -8.86 37.30
CA ASN A 68 -1.31 -8.61 36.13
C ASN A 68 -0.45 -8.72 34.87
N PRO A 69 -0.09 -9.95 34.44
CA PRO A 69 0.68 -10.13 33.22
C PRO A 69 -0.15 -9.68 32.00
N PRO A 70 0.49 -9.14 30.94
CA PRO A 70 -0.23 -8.65 29.78
C PRO A 70 -0.95 -9.82 29.09
N LYS A 71 -2.25 -9.66 28.85
CA LYS A 71 -3.12 -10.68 28.22
C LYS A 71 -2.63 -11.12 26.84
N TYR A 72 -1.93 -10.22 26.16
CA TYR A 72 -1.30 -10.43 24.86
C TYR A 72 0.18 -10.05 24.92
N ARG A 73 0.95 -10.47 23.92
CA ARG A 73 2.34 -9.99 23.77
C ARG A 73 2.37 -8.47 23.66
N LEU A 74 3.44 -7.86 24.17
CA LEU A 74 3.65 -6.43 24.01
C LEU A 74 3.81 -6.10 22.53
N SER A 75 2.96 -5.19 22.05
CA SER A 75 2.98 -4.69 20.69
C SER A 75 4.26 -3.88 20.38
N LEU A 76 4.48 -3.61 19.08
CA LEU A 76 5.62 -2.85 18.54
C LEU A 76 7.00 -3.24 19.10
N GLY A 77 7.28 -4.55 19.17
CA GLY A 77 8.62 -5.06 19.46
C GLY A 77 9.04 -5.05 20.93
N GLY A 78 8.11 -4.74 21.85
CA GLY A 78 8.36 -4.61 23.29
C GLY A 78 8.28 -3.14 23.76
N PHE A 79 9.14 -2.81 24.71
CA PHE A 79 9.35 -1.45 25.22
C PHE A 79 10.85 -1.15 25.32
N GLN A 80 11.30 -0.04 24.74
CA GLN A 80 12.72 0.35 24.65
C GLN A 80 12.96 1.74 25.24
N GLY A 81 12.87 1.85 26.56
CA GLY A 81 13.12 3.09 27.29
C GLY A 81 14.58 3.28 27.70
N LYS A 82 14.85 4.41 28.36
CA LYS A 82 16.15 4.75 28.95
C LYS A 82 16.34 4.10 30.32
N TYR A 83 15.25 3.92 31.06
CA TYR A 83 15.26 3.37 32.42
C TYR A 83 14.66 1.96 32.48
N TYR A 84 13.74 1.65 31.58
CA TYR A 84 13.05 0.37 31.54
C TYR A 84 13.10 -0.26 30.16
N THR A 85 13.29 -1.58 30.14
CA THR A 85 13.22 -2.40 28.94
C THR A 85 12.22 -3.52 29.15
N ALA A 86 11.37 -3.78 28.16
CA ALA A 86 10.45 -4.91 28.18
C ALA A 86 10.52 -5.73 26.90
N THR A 87 10.61 -7.05 27.05
CA THR A 87 10.55 -8.00 25.92
C THR A 87 9.13 -8.14 25.40
N GLU A 88 8.94 -8.62 24.16
CA GLU A 88 7.59 -8.90 23.62
C GLU A 88 6.76 -9.87 24.47
N LYS A 89 7.41 -10.69 25.32
CA LYS A 89 6.76 -11.65 26.22
C LYS A 89 6.31 -11.04 27.56
N GLY A 90 6.54 -9.74 27.79
CA GLY A 90 6.14 -9.09 29.05
C GLY A 90 7.19 -9.10 30.15
N LYS A 91 8.39 -9.64 29.92
CA LYS A 91 9.49 -9.57 30.89
C LYS A 91 10.06 -8.16 30.92
N VAL A 92 10.04 -7.50 32.08
CA VAL A 92 10.54 -6.14 32.31
C VAL A 92 11.80 -6.16 33.16
N GLU A 93 12.75 -5.29 32.82
CA GLU A 93 14.02 -5.11 33.52
C GLU A 93 14.34 -3.60 33.63
N ILE A 94 15.05 -3.20 34.70
CA ILE A 94 15.61 -1.83 34.80
C ILE A 94 16.90 -1.82 33.97
N ALA A 95 16.78 -1.40 32.71
CA ALA A 95 17.89 -1.40 31.76
C ALA A 95 17.67 -0.31 30.71
N ASP A 96 18.77 0.31 30.30
CA ASP A 96 18.81 1.27 29.21
C ASP A 96 18.82 0.54 27.86
N SER A 97 17.80 0.78 27.03
CA SER A 97 17.72 0.28 25.66
C SER A 97 18.12 1.31 24.61
N TRP A 98 18.34 2.57 25.00
CA TRP A 98 18.56 3.65 24.05
C TRP A 98 19.84 3.47 23.24
N ASP A 99 20.90 2.90 23.79
CA ASP A 99 22.12 2.64 23.00
C ASP A 99 21.87 1.65 21.86
N ASN A 100 21.02 0.64 22.08
CA ASN A 100 20.61 -0.26 21.01
C ASN A 100 19.72 0.45 19.97
N VAL A 101 18.83 1.34 20.42
CA VAL A 101 18.01 2.15 19.52
C VAL A 101 18.88 3.08 18.67
N LYS A 102 19.89 3.74 19.26
CA LYS A 102 20.85 4.59 18.53
C LYS A 102 21.55 3.80 17.45
N LYS A 103 22.08 2.62 17.79
CA LYS A 103 22.74 1.73 16.82
C LYS A 103 21.80 1.37 15.68
N ASN A 104 20.56 1.00 15.98
CA ASN A 104 19.55 0.69 14.97
C ASN A 104 19.24 1.88 14.06
N VAL A 105 19.13 3.10 14.62
CA VAL A 105 18.91 4.33 13.83
C VAL A 105 20.13 4.61 12.95
N GLN A 106 21.35 4.49 13.47
CA GLN A 106 22.58 4.67 12.71
C GLN A 106 22.69 3.66 11.56
N GLU A 107 22.44 2.37 11.81
CA GLU A 107 22.42 1.33 10.76
C GLU A 107 21.39 1.65 9.66
N VAL A 108 20.22 2.17 10.04
CA VAL A 108 19.17 2.59 9.12
C VAL A 108 19.60 3.81 8.29
N LEU A 109 20.20 4.82 8.93
CA LEU A 109 20.69 6.02 8.26
C LEU A 109 21.89 5.72 7.35
N ASP A 110 22.78 4.81 7.72
CA ASP A 110 23.90 4.37 6.90
C ASP A 110 23.43 3.62 5.66
N LYS A 111 22.40 2.78 5.82
CA LYS A 111 21.89 1.95 4.72
C LYS A 111 21.01 2.71 3.73
N TRP A 112 20.19 3.65 4.20
CA TRP A 112 19.17 4.31 3.37
C TRP A 112 19.32 5.85 3.30
N GLY A 113 20.28 6.42 4.02
CA GLY A 113 20.67 7.82 3.92
C GLY A 113 19.53 8.81 4.16
N GLU A 114 19.47 9.83 3.31
CA GLU A 114 18.49 10.90 3.36
C GLU A 114 17.03 10.41 3.32
N LYS A 115 16.75 9.29 2.64
CA LYS A 115 15.39 8.70 2.60
C LYS A 115 14.97 8.26 4.00
N ALA A 116 15.82 7.53 4.72
CA ALA A 116 15.54 7.14 6.10
C ALA A 116 15.42 8.34 7.03
N TYR A 117 16.30 9.34 6.89
CA TYR A 117 16.18 10.60 7.62
C TYR A 117 14.80 11.25 7.40
N GLY A 118 14.38 11.40 6.14
CA GLY A 118 13.09 12.01 5.78
C GLY A 118 11.90 11.28 6.38
N LEU A 119 11.90 9.95 6.34
CA LEU A 119 10.83 9.13 6.90
C LEU A 119 10.77 9.19 8.43
N LEU A 120 11.92 9.06 9.10
CA LEU A 120 12.00 9.12 10.57
C LEU A 120 11.59 10.50 11.09
N GLN A 121 12.03 11.58 10.45
CA GLN A 121 11.62 12.93 10.84
C GLN A 121 10.14 13.17 10.54
N ALA A 122 9.62 12.68 9.41
CA ALA A 122 8.22 12.83 9.03
C ALA A 122 7.26 12.17 10.03
N ILE A 123 7.55 10.94 10.48
CA ILE A 123 6.71 10.27 11.48
C ILE A 123 6.77 10.99 12.83
N ILE A 124 7.92 11.55 13.21
CA ILE A 124 8.04 12.35 14.44
C ILE A 124 7.23 13.65 14.33
N ASN A 125 7.29 14.35 13.19
CA ASN A 125 6.48 15.57 12.96
C ASN A 125 4.98 15.31 13.09
N LYS A 126 4.52 14.08 12.79
CA LYS A 126 3.14 13.64 12.95
C LYS A 126 2.80 13.12 14.35
N GLY A 127 3.67 13.29 15.33
CA GLY A 127 3.44 12.83 16.70
C GLY A 127 3.67 11.33 16.90
N GLY A 128 4.43 10.69 16.01
CA GLY A 128 4.83 9.28 16.12
C GLY A 128 3.87 8.28 15.49
N THR A 129 2.70 8.70 14.99
CA THR A 129 1.81 7.83 14.19
C THR A 129 1.24 8.60 13.01
N ALA A 130 1.21 7.99 11.83
CA ALA A 130 0.66 8.61 10.65
C ALA A 130 0.14 7.58 9.65
N SER A 131 -0.88 7.99 8.88
CA SER A 131 -1.34 7.22 7.74
C SER A 131 -0.26 7.19 6.65
N TYR A 132 -0.32 6.17 5.80
CA TYR A 132 0.65 6.01 4.71
C TYR A 132 0.76 7.25 3.81
N PHE A 133 -0.36 7.89 3.47
CA PHE A 133 -0.38 9.07 2.61
C PHE A 133 0.10 10.34 3.32
N ASP A 134 -0.23 10.50 4.61
CA ASP A 134 0.25 11.64 5.40
C ASP A 134 1.78 11.63 5.54
N LEU A 135 2.38 10.44 5.61
CA LEU A 135 3.83 10.28 5.64
C LEU A 135 4.49 10.73 4.35
N ILE A 136 3.94 10.38 3.18
CA ILE A 136 4.51 10.79 1.88
C ILE A 136 4.56 12.32 1.78
N HIS A 137 3.46 12.98 2.15
CA HIS A 137 3.38 14.43 2.14
C HIS A 137 4.38 15.07 3.11
N GLU A 138 4.51 14.52 4.31
CA GLU A 138 5.41 15.05 5.34
C GLU A 138 6.90 14.81 5.00
N ILE A 139 7.26 13.66 4.41
CA ILE A 139 8.60 13.40 3.88
C ILE A 139 9.00 14.49 2.90
N GLY A 140 8.11 14.83 1.96
CA GLY A 140 8.35 15.91 0.99
C GLY A 140 8.69 17.25 1.64
N LYS A 141 8.04 17.59 2.76
CA LYS A 141 8.38 18.80 3.53
C LYS A 141 9.73 18.72 4.22
N VAL A 142 10.14 17.53 4.66
CA VAL A 142 11.39 17.35 5.41
C VAL A 142 12.62 17.42 4.49
N ILE A 143 12.62 16.65 3.39
CA ILE A 143 13.80 16.47 2.52
C ILE A 143 13.68 17.18 1.16
N GLY A 144 12.57 17.85 0.89
CA GLY A 144 12.36 18.62 -0.33
C GLY A 144 11.88 17.80 -1.54
N TYR A 145 11.75 16.48 -1.40
CA TYR A 145 11.14 15.60 -2.39
C TYR A 145 10.32 14.50 -1.70
N ALA A 146 9.19 14.15 -2.30
CA ALA A 146 8.41 13.01 -1.86
C ALA A 146 8.99 11.73 -2.46
N TYR A 147 8.88 10.62 -1.74
CA TYR A 147 9.09 9.30 -2.30
C TYR A 147 8.13 8.31 -1.62
N ILE A 148 7.90 7.19 -2.28
CA ILE A 148 7.00 6.12 -1.82
C ILE A 148 7.77 5.19 -0.87
N PRO A 149 7.50 5.19 0.46
CA PRO A 149 8.30 4.44 1.42
C PRO A 149 7.85 2.97 1.55
N SER A 150 7.23 2.38 0.51
CA SER A 150 6.66 1.02 0.52
C SER A 150 7.65 -0.08 0.89
N ILE A 151 8.92 0.06 0.49
CA ILE A 151 9.99 -0.90 0.81
C ILE A 151 10.62 -0.56 2.16
N LEU A 152 10.79 0.74 2.45
CA LEU A 152 11.52 1.20 3.63
C LEU A 152 10.71 0.98 4.91
N LEU A 153 9.42 1.31 4.92
CA LEU A 153 8.55 1.17 6.09
C LEU A 153 8.55 -0.26 6.68
N PRO A 154 8.30 -1.33 5.90
CA PRO A 154 8.44 -2.70 6.39
C PRO A 154 9.87 -3.04 6.85
N SER A 155 10.88 -2.46 6.19
CA SER A 155 12.30 -2.72 6.49
C SER A 155 12.74 -2.13 7.83
N LEU A 156 12.00 -1.20 8.43
CA LEU A 156 12.29 -0.60 9.74
C LEU A 156 11.75 -1.42 10.92
N ARG A 157 10.87 -2.40 10.67
CA ARG A 157 10.30 -3.26 11.71
C ARG A 157 11.35 -4.13 12.41
N PRO A 158 12.30 -4.80 11.72
CA PRO A 158 13.36 -5.57 12.38
C PRO A 158 14.25 -4.72 13.30
N PHE A 159 14.40 -3.43 12.99
CA PHE A 159 15.12 -2.44 13.81
C PHE A 159 14.28 -1.92 14.99
N LYS A 160 13.03 -2.38 15.12
CA LYS A 160 12.05 -1.95 16.12
C LYS A 160 11.78 -0.44 16.14
N LEU A 161 11.91 0.23 15.00
CA LEU A 161 11.70 1.69 14.91
C LEU A 161 10.29 2.07 14.47
N ILE A 162 9.75 1.38 13.47
CA ILE A 162 8.42 1.69 12.91
C ILE A 162 7.64 0.39 12.66
N PHE A 163 6.35 0.41 12.96
CA PHE A 163 5.47 -0.74 12.88
C PHE A 163 4.16 -0.38 12.19
N LYS A 164 3.62 -1.34 11.42
CA LYS A 164 2.28 -1.25 10.84
C LYS A 164 1.23 -1.42 11.94
N THR A 165 0.34 -0.45 12.10
CA THR A 165 -0.76 -0.40 13.07
C THR A 165 -2.07 -0.05 12.35
N GLY A 166 -3.18 0.08 13.09
CA GLY A 166 -4.47 0.45 12.52
C GLY A 166 -5.17 -0.69 11.75
N SER A 167 -6.05 -0.31 10.83
CA SER A 167 -6.89 -1.26 10.10
C SER A 167 -6.13 -1.95 8.95
N ASN A 168 -6.54 -3.17 8.57
CA ASN A 168 -5.95 -3.85 7.42
C ASN A 168 -6.20 -3.13 6.08
N LYS A 169 -7.28 -2.33 6.00
CA LYS A 169 -7.69 -1.60 4.80
C LYS A 169 -6.93 -0.27 4.65
N TYR A 170 -6.70 0.42 5.76
CA TYR A 170 -5.94 1.67 5.84
C TYR A 170 -4.96 1.56 7.01
N PRO A 171 -3.73 1.10 6.75
CA PRO A 171 -2.77 0.93 7.81
C PRO A 171 -2.10 2.25 8.17
N ASP A 172 -1.95 2.44 9.47
CA ASP A 172 -1.10 3.46 10.03
C ASP A 172 0.30 2.90 10.26
N TRP A 173 1.25 3.80 10.43
CA TRP A 173 2.61 3.46 10.80
C TRP A 173 2.96 4.21 12.08
N THR A 174 3.43 3.46 13.07
CA THR A 174 3.68 3.96 14.42
C THR A 174 5.13 3.73 14.83
N MET A 175 5.76 4.80 15.32
CA MET A 175 6.98 4.78 16.11
C MET A 175 6.62 4.68 17.59
N PRO A 176 7.21 3.75 18.36
CA PRO A 176 7.01 3.69 19.81
C PRO A 176 7.37 5.03 20.48
N GLN A 177 6.49 5.52 21.36
CA GLN A 177 6.64 6.86 21.94
C GLN A 177 7.92 6.99 22.78
N GLU A 178 8.33 5.92 23.44
CA GLU A 178 9.51 5.87 24.30
C GLU A 178 10.83 6.03 23.53
N ILE A 179 10.84 5.76 22.22
CA ILE A 179 12.05 5.89 21.39
C ILE A 179 12.11 7.22 20.63
N ILE A 180 11.00 7.97 20.51
CA ILE A 180 10.97 9.24 19.77
C ILE A 180 12.08 10.20 20.20
N PRO A 181 12.35 10.44 21.50
CA PRO A 181 13.38 11.39 21.92
C PRO A 181 14.76 11.01 21.42
N ILE A 182 15.12 9.72 21.51
CA ILE A 182 16.44 9.26 21.10
C ILE A 182 16.58 9.19 19.57
N VAL A 183 15.52 8.82 18.84
CA VAL A 183 15.52 8.87 17.37
C VAL A 183 15.69 10.33 16.92
N GLN A 184 14.97 11.28 17.53
CA GLN A 184 15.06 12.70 17.20
C GLN A 184 16.48 13.27 17.48
N GLN A 185 17.14 12.80 18.53
CA GLN A 185 18.53 13.15 18.82
C GLN A 185 19.47 12.63 17.72
N GLU A 186 19.38 11.35 17.36
CA GLU A 186 20.27 10.73 16.36
C GLU A 186 20.09 11.33 14.95
N ILE A 187 18.85 11.59 14.51
CA ILE A 187 18.62 12.22 13.21
C ILE A 187 19.12 13.67 13.16
N LYS A 188 19.15 14.37 14.31
CA LYS A 188 19.73 15.72 14.41
C LYS A 188 21.26 15.65 14.28
N SER A 189 21.91 14.74 15.00
CA SER A 189 23.36 14.48 14.89
C SER A 189 23.76 14.10 13.46
N TYR A 190 22.96 13.26 12.80
CA TYR A 190 23.17 12.89 11.40
C TYR A 190 23.13 14.11 10.47
N LYS A 191 22.13 14.98 10.63
CA LYS A 191 21.98 16.19 9.82
C LYS A 191 23.15 17.17 10.01
N GLU A 192 23.63 17.31 11.24
CA GLU A 192 24.80 18.14 11.56
C GLU A 192 26.07 17.55 10.94
N ALA A 193 26.30 16.24 11.08
CA ALA A 193 27.44 15.55 10.47
C ALA A 193 27.45 15.59 8.93
N VAL A 194 26.28 15.63 8.29
CA VAL A 194 26.16 15.79 6.83
C VAL A 194 26.52 17.23 6.40
N LYS A 195 26.24 18.24 7.23
CA LYS A 195 26.59 19.65 6.94
C LYS A 195 28.10 19.92 7.09
N GLU A 196 28.78 19.23 8.00
CA GLU A 196 30.20 19.47 8.32
C GLU A 196 31.20 18.74 7.41
N LYS A 197 30.75 17.78 6.59
CA LYS A 197 31.62 17.13 5.60
C LYS A 197 31.95 18.12 4.47
N PRO A 198 33.23 18.38 4.14
CA PRO A 198 33.57 19.17 2.95
C PRO A 198 32.96 18.46 1.75
N ALA A 199 32.20 19.21 0.96
CA ALA A 199 31.43 18.70 -0.16
C ALA A 199 32.30 17.78 -1.02
N ARG A 200 32.06 16.46 -0.92
CA ARG A 200 32.41 15.56 -2.02
C ARG A 200 31.63 16.13 -3.19
N LYS A 201 32.34 16.63 -4.22
CA LYS A 201 31.75 17.18 -5.45
C LYS A 201 30.95 16.08 -6.18
N VAL A 202 29.81 15.70 -5.63
CA VAL A 202 28.66 15.34 -6.43
C VAL A 202 28.08 16.70 -6.77
N LYS A 203 28.13 17.07 -8.06
CA LYS A 203 27.44 18.27 -8.52
C LYS A 203 26.00 18.15 -8.01
N PRO A 204 25.48 19.10 -7.20
CA PRO A 204 24.05 19.14 -6.98
C PRO A 204 23.45 19.45 -8.36
N GLU A 205 22.79 18.46 -8.96
CA GLU A 205 21.84 18.76 -10.02
C GLU A 205 20.81 19.69 -9.39
N LYS A 206 20.86 20.96 -9.82
CA LYS A 206 19.83 21.94 -9.50
C LYS A 206 18.55 21.45 -10.15
N ILE A 207 17.69 20.87 -9.33
CA ILE A 207 16.30 20.55 -9.65
C ILE A 207 15.66 21.82 -10.19
N THR A 208 15.33 21.80 -11.49
CA THR A 208 14.64 22.92 -12.14
C THR A 208 13.14 22.88 -11.82
N PRO A 209 12.38 23.98 -11.98
CA PRO A 209 10.92 24.01 -11.73
C PRO A 209 10.10 22.94 -12.49
N SER A 210 10.70 22.22 -13.44
CA SER A 210 10.10 21.06 -14.11
C SER A 210 10.02 19.81 -13.24
N GLU A 211 10.88 19.62 -12.24
CA GLU A 211 10.95 18.37 -11.46
C GLU A 211 9.94 18.31 -10.30
N ALA A 212 9.52 19.46 -9.76
CA ALA A 212 8.33 19.55 -8.90
C ALA A 212 7.03 19.24 -9.68
N LYS A 213 7.02 19.52 -11.00
CA LYS A 213 5.94 19.17 -11.91
C LYS A 213 5.93 17.67 -12.19
N ILE A 214 7.10 17.07 -12.45
CA ILE A 214 7.29 15.61 -12.63
C ILE A 214 6.80 14.81 -11.41
N ASN A 215 6.98 15.30 -10.17
CA ASN A 215 6.49 14.62 -8.96
C ASN A 215 4.96 14.68 -8.78
N MET A 216 4.32 15.79 -9.19
CA MET A 216 2.85 15.85 -9.28
C MET A 216 2.33 15.01 -10.45
N ASP A 217 3.05 14.97 -11.56
CA ASP A 217 2.72 14.17 -12.73
C ASP A 217 2.79 12.67 -12.41
N LEU A 218 3.78 12.22 -11.61
CA LEU A 218 3.88 10.83 -11.13
C LEU A 218 2.72 10.45 -10.19
N LEU A 219 2.34 11.34 -9.26
CA LEU A 219 1.17 11.14 -8.39
C LEU A 219 -0.16 11.16 -9.18
N LEU A 220 -0.24 12.01 -10.20
CA LEU A 220 -1.34 12.01 -11.15
C LEU A 220 -1.34 10.73 -11.99
N LEU A 221 -0.19 10.19 -12.35
CA LEU A 221 -0.05 8.93 -13.10
C LEU A 221 -0.51 7.74 -12.25
N GLU A 222 -0.07 7.61 -10.99
CA GLU A 222 -0.55 6.54 -10.09
C GLU A 222 -2.05 6.66 -9.81
N ARG A 223 -2.55 7.89 -9.61
CA ARG A 223 -3.99 8.13 -9.44
C ARG A 223 -4.77 7.82 -10.71
N LYS A 224 -4.29 8.26 -11.88
CA LYS A 224 -4.90 7.95 -13.18
C LYS A 224 -4.87 6.46 -13.47
N LEU A 225 -3.81 5.76 -13.11
CA LEU A 225 -3.70 4.31 -13.23
C LEU A 225 -4.78 3.64 -12.37
N PHE A 226 -4.91 4.06 -11.10
CA PHE A 226 -5.93 3.54 -10.21
C PHE A 226 -7.35 3.83 -10.71
N GLU A 227 -7.63 5.06 -11.12
CA GLU A 227 -8.90 5.48 -11.73
C GLU A 227 -9.21 4.67 -13.00
N THR A 228 -8.20 4.43 -13.85
CA THR A 228 -8.36 3.62 -15.07
C THR A 228 -8.71 2.17 -14.71
N VAL A 229 -8.05 1.58 -13.72
CA VAL A 229 -8.33 0.20 -13.29
C VAL A 229 -9.69 0.08 -12.60
N GLU A 230 -10.09 1.08 -11.80
CA GLU A 230 -11.43 1.15 -11.22
C GLU A 230 -12.50 1.26 -12.30
N ASN A 231 -12.27 2.09 -13.33
CA ASN A 231 -13.15 2.20 -14.48
C ASN A 231 -13.23 0.88 -15.27
N ILE A 232 -12.12 0.17 -15.45
CA ILE A 232 -12.11 -1.18 -16.06
C ILE A 232 -13.00 -2.13 -15.26
N ALA A 233 -12.80 -2.21 -13.94
CA ALA A 233 -13.58 -3.08 -13.07
C ALA A 233 -15.08 -2.73 -13.12
N ASN A 234 -15.42 -1.44 -13.11
CA ASN A 234 -16.80 -0.97 -13.23
C ASN A 234 -17.41 -1.32 -14.59
N LYS A 235 -16.68 -1.11 -15.70
CA LYS A 235 -17.17 -1.48 -17.03
C LYS A 235 -17.38 -2.98 -17.20
N MET A 236 -16.51 -3.81 -16.62
CA MET A 236 -16.72 -5.26 -16.60
C MET A 236 -18.02 -5.64 -15.86
N ARG A 237 -18.31 -5.00 -14.72
CA ARG A 237 -19.57 -5.21 -13.98
C ARG A 237 -20.79 -4.75 -14.76
N GLU A 238 -20.72 -3.59 -15.41
CA GLU A 238 -21.78 -3.08 -16.28
C GLU A 238 -22.08 -4.05 -17.44
N ILE A 239 -21.03 -4.57 -18.11
CA ILE A 239 -21.18 -5.58 -19.16
C ILE A 239 -21.83 -6.84 -18.59
N ASN A 240 -21.35 -7.34 -17.44
CA ASN A 240 -21.95 -8.50 -16.78
C ASN A 240 -23.43 -8.28 -16.43
N PHE A 241 -23.81 -7.08 -16.00
CA PHE A 241 -25.19 -6.72 -15.72
C PHE A 241 -26.07 -6.82 -16.98
N ILE A 242 -25.60 -6.27 -18.12
CA ILE A 242 -26.30 -6.41 -19.41
C ILE A 242 -26.41 -7.88 -19.81
N PHE A 243 -25.32 -8.65 -19.65
CA PHE A 243 -25.31 -10.07 -19.99
C PHE A 243 -26.33 -10.87 -19.17
N ARG A 244 -26.45 -10.59 -17.87
CA ARG A 244 -27.44 -11.25 -17.01
C ARG A 244 -28.86 -10.91 -17.46
N GLY A 245 -29.12 -9.64 -17.73
CA GLY A 245 -30.45 -9.18 -18.14
C GLY A 245 -30.89 -9.69 -19.51
N LYS A 246 -29.97 -9.81 -20.48
CA LYS A 246 -30.31 -10.17 -21.88
C LYS A 246 -30.10 -11.65 -22.22
N PHE A 247 -29.17 -12.33 -21.55
CA PHE A 247 -28.70 -13.66 -21.94
C PHE A 247 -28.61 -14.66 -20.78
N ASP A 248 -29.06 -14.29 -19.57
CA ASP A 248 -29.03 -15.12 -18.36
C ASP A 248 -27.65 -15.74 -18.05
N THR A 249 -26.61 -14.94 -18.28
CA THR A 249 -25.21 -15.32 -18.03
C THR A 249 -24.39 -14.11 -17.63
N VAL A 250 -23.13 -14.33 -17.26
CA VAL A 250 -22.10 -13.28 -17.20
C VAL A 250 -21.10 -13.49 -18.33
N TRP A 251 -20.31 -12.47 -18.64
CA TRP A 251 -19.19 -12.59 -19.57
C TRP A 251 -17.87 -12.72 -18.82
N PHE A 252 -17.59 -11.76 -17.93
CA PHE A 252 -16.40 -11.74 -17.10
C PHE A 252 -16.62 -12.49 -15.79
N LYS A 253 -15.60 -13.25 -15.36
CA LYS A 253 -15.54 -13.82 -14.01
C LYS A 253 -14.88 -12.83 -13.05
N ASP A 254 -15.30 -12.85 -11.79
CA ASP A 254 -14.67 -12.03 -10.77
C ASP A 254 -13.27 -12.57 -10.43
N ASN A 255 -12.25 -11.73 -10.58
CA ASN A 255 -10.87 -12.06 -10.21
C ASN A 255 -10.20 -10.85 -9.54
N ASN A 256 -10.44 -10.70 -8.24
CA ASN A 256 -9.93 -9.57 -7.46
C ASN A 256 -8.40 -9.52 -7.40
N LEU A 257 -7.72 -10.67 -7.46
CA LEU A 257 -6.26 -10.71 -7.47
C LEU A 257 -5.70 -10.12 -8.76
N ALA A 258 -6.29 -10.47 -9.92
CA ALA A 258 -5.90 -9.88 -11.20
C ALA A 258 -6.17 -8.36 -11.23
N ILE A 259 -7.25 -7.87 -10.60
CA ILE A 259 -7.55 -6.42 -10.50
C ILE A 259 -6.46 -5.72 -9.68
N LEU A 260 -6.09 -6.27 -8.52
CA LEU A 260 -5.03 -5.74 -7.68
C LEU A 260 -3.69 -5.76 -8.41
N ASP A 261 -3.42 -6.78 -9.21
CA ASP A 261 -2.15 -6.87 -9.93
C ASP A 261 -2.06 -5.87 -11.07
N ILE A 262 -3.13 -5.61 -11.83
CA ILE A 262 -3.09 -4.58 -12.90
C ILE A 262 -3.05 -3.14 -12.37
N SER A 263 -3.42 -2.91 -11.10
CA SER A 263 -3.33 -1.58 -10.44
C SER A 263 -1.93 -1.17 -10.00
N LYS A 264 -0.96 -2.08 -10.05
CA LYS A 264 0.41 -1.80 -9.60
C LYS A 264 1.19 -1.08 -10.71
N PRO A 265 2.15 -0.20 -10.35
CA PRO A 265 3.07 0.41 -11.30
C PRO A 265 3.82 -0.62 -12.15
N CYS A 266 4.29 -0.16 -13.31
CA CYS A 266 5.01 -0.94 -14.30
C CYS A 266 6.14 -0.11 -14.89
N SER A 267 7.37 -0.30 -14.42
CA SER A 267 8.54 0.50 -14.81
C SER A 267 9.59 -0.32 -15.57
N ARG A 268 9.44 -1.65 -15.61
CA ARG A 268 10.41 -2.58 -16.20
C ARG A 268 9.70 -3.74 -16.93
N GLU A 269 10.41 -4.36 -17.86
CA GLU A 269 9.91 -5.48 -18.68
C GLU A 269 9.36 -6.66 -17.86
N GLU A 270 10.02 -7.03 -16.76
CA GLU A 270 9.56 -8.11 -15.88
C GLU A 270 8.21 -7.77 -15.23
N GLU A 271 8.05 -6.53 -14.77
CA GLU A 271 6.80 -6.04 -14.21
C GLU A 271 5.72 -6.06 -15.29
N PHE A 272 6.01 -5.51 -16.48
CA PHE A 272 5.10 -5.53 -17.63
C PHE A 272 4.60 -6.94 -17.95
N THR A 273 5.51 -7.92 -17.98
CA THR A 273 5.18 -9.33 -18.24
C THR A 273 4.19 -9.89 -17.23
N ASN A 274 4.35 -9.55 -15.94
CA ASN A 274 3.42 -9.97 -14.89
C ASN A 274 2.07 -9.24 -14.97
N ARG A 275 2.08 -7.95 -15.31
CA ARG A 275 0.87 -7.12 -15.44
C ARG A 275 0.03 -7.52 -16.66
N ILE A 276 0.66 -7.70 -17.82
CA ILE A 276 -0.03 -8.10 -19.05
C ILE A 276 -0.60 -9.53 -18.93
N LEU A 277 0.06 -10.40 -18.17
CA LEU A 277 -0.47 -11.72 -17.82
C LEU A 277 -1.77 -11.59 -17.02
N SER A 278 -1.76 -10.74 -15.98
CA SER A 278 -2.92 -10.48 -15.13
C SER A 278 -4.09 -9.89 -15.94
N LEU A 279 -3.83 -8.90 -16.79
CA LEU A 279 -4.85 -8.32 -17.68
C LEU A 279 -5.43 -9.35 -18.65
N SER A 280 -4.58 -10.21 -19.21
CA SER A 280 -5.01 -11.24 -20.16
C SER A 280 -5.93 -12.29 -19.52
N THR A 281 -5.87 -12.49 -18.20
CA THR A 281 -6.81 -13.41 -17.52
C THR A 281 -8.26 -12.99 -17.74
N PHE A 282 -8.57 -11.69 -17.72
CA PHE A 282 -9.91 -11.17 -18.00
C PHE A 282 -10.35 -11.38 -19.44
N ILE A 283 -9.39 -11.52 -20.36
CA ILE A 283 -9.65 -11.81 -21.78
C ILE A 283 -9.85 -13.30 -21.96
N SER A 284 -9.02 -14.15 -21.37
CA SER A 284 -9.01 -15.60 -21.62
C SER A 284 -9.99 -16.39 -20.75
N GLU A 285 -10.20 -15.99 -19.50
CA GLU A 285 -10.97 -16.74 -18.49
C GLU A 285 -12.44 -16.29 -18.39
N VAL A 286 -13.04 -15.98 -19.53
CA VAL A 286 -14.46 -15.59 -19.64
C VAL A 286 -15.40 -16.81 -19.56
N GLU A 287 -16.69 -16.55 -19.36
CA GLU A 287 -17.73 -17.56 -19.49
C GLU A 287 -17.91 -17.96 -20.96
N THR A 288 -17.54 -19.18 -21.30
CA THR A 288 -17.57 -19.66 -22.70
C THR A 288 -18.65 -20.70 -22.96
N LYS A 289 -19.13 -21.40 -21.93
CA LYS A 289 -20.05 -22.53 -22.09
C LYS A 289 -21.43 -22.03 -22.52
N LYS A 290 -22.04 -21.14 -21.72
CA LYS A 290 -23.37 -20.59 -22.00
C LYS A 290 -23.40 -19.79 -23.31
N ILE A 291 -22.31 -19.08 -23.63
CA ILE A 291 -22.21 -18.33 -24.88
C ILE A 291 -22.12 -19.26 -26.09
N LYS A 292 -21.36 -20.36 -26.01
CA LYS A 292 -21.33 -21.37 -27.08
C LYS A 292 -22.70 -22.00 -27.30
N GLU A 293 -23.43 -22.30 -26.23
CA GLU A 293 -24.82 -22.78 -26.30
C GLU A 293 -25.71 -21.76 -27.04
N PHE A 294 -25.60 -20.47 -26.71
CA PHE A 294 -26.31 -19.39 -27.41
C PHE A 294 -25.94 -19.26 -28.90
N LEU A 295 -24.71 -19.61 -29.25
CA LEU A 295 -24.21 -19.63 -30.63
C LEU A 295 -24.49 -20.94 -31.37
N GLY A 296 -25.34 -21.83 -30.84
CA GLY A 296 -25.71 -23.09 -31.49
C GLY A 296 -24.63 -24.17 -31.40
N GLY A 297 -23.85 -24.18 -30.30
CA GLY A 297 -22.82 -25.21 -30.06
C GLY A 297 -21.54 -25.01 -30.88
N SER A 298 -21.14 -23.76 -31.13
CA SER A 298 -19.98 -23.46 -31.98
C SER A 298 -18.70 -24.17 -31.51
N LYS A 299 -17.95 -24.76 -32.45
CA LYS A 299 -16.64 -25.37 -32.20
C LYS A 299 -15.51 -24.34 -32.04
N LEU A 300 -15.85 -23.05 -31.92
CA LEU A 300 -14.86 -21.97 -31.84
C LEU A 300 -13.99 -22.13 -30.59
N SER A 301 -12.68 -21.99 -30.80
CA SER A 301 -11.67 -21.95 -29.75
C SER A 301 -11.18 -20.51 -29.53
N GLY A 302 -10.88 -20.19 -28.28
CA GLY A 302 -10.45 -18.87 -27.86
C GLY A 302 -11.61 -17.93 -27.51
N SER A 303 -11.46 -17.24 -26.38
CA SER A 303 -12.44 -16.29 -25.87
C SER A 303 -12.69 -15.10 -26.79
N ILE A 304 -11.64 -14.58 -27.45
CA ILE A 304 -11.75 -13.43 -28.34
C ILE A 304 -12.55 -13.77 -29.61
N ASN A 305 -12.31 -14.95 -30.20
CA ASN A 305 -13.07 -15.40 -31.37
C ASN A 305 -14.54 -15.63 -31.00
N LEU A 306 -14.78 -16.18 -29.80
CA LEU A 306 -16.13 -16.35 -29.28
C LEU A 306 -16.84 -15.00 -29.10
N LEU A 307 -16.15 -14.00 -28.56
CA LEU A 307 -16.67 -12.64 -28.42
C LEU A 307 -16.97 -11.99 -29.77
N GLU A 308 -16.05 -12.10 -30.73
CA GLU A 308 -16.22 -11.53 -32.06
C GLU A 308 -17.45 -12.12 -32.77
N THR A 309 -17.56 -13.46 -32.81
CA THR A 309 -18.72 -14.14 -33.39
C THR A 309 -20.01 -13.80 -32.65
N PHE A 310 -19.94 -13.66 -31.32
CA PHE A 310 -21.08 -13.23 -30.54
C PHE A 310 -21.54 -11.84 -30.96
N LEU A 311 -20.63 -10.86 -31.02
CA LEU A 311 -20.94 -9.49 -31.40
C LEU A 311 -21.43 -9.38 -32.84
N ASP A 312 -20.84 -10.13 -33.79
CA ASP A 312 -21.33 -10.22 -35.18
C ASP A 312 -22.79 -10.71 -35.24
N LYS A 313 -23.19 -11.61 -34.34
CA LYS A 313 -24.56 -12.15 -34.28
C LYS A 313 -25.54 -11.17 -33.62
N VAL A 314 -25.10 -10.43 -32.60
CA VAL A 314 -26.01 -9.61 -31.76
C VAL A 314 -26.02 -8.12 -32.10
N SER A 315 -25.03 -7.63 -32.84
CA SER A 315 -24.89 -6.22 -33.21
C SER A 315 -24.62 -6.08 -34.72
N LEU A 316 -25.42 -5.24 -35.38
CA LEU A 316 -25.28 -4.97 -36.82
C LEU A 316 -23.99 -4.21 -37.17
N SER A 317 -23.41 -3.49 -36.20
CA SER A 317 -22.17 -2.74 -36.38
C SER A 317 -21.52 -2.48 -35.03
N TYR A 318 -20.59 -3.33 -34.62
CA TYR A 318 -19.69 -3.04 -33.51
C TYR A 318 -18.31 -2.61 -34.03
N ASP A 319 -17.57 -1.88 -33.21
CA ASP A 319 -16.23 -1.42 -33.56
C ASP A 319 -15.24 -2.60 -33.56
N LYS A 320 -14.92 -3.14 -34.74
CA LYS A 320 -13.95 -4.25 -34.88
C LYS A 320 -12.57 -3.93 -34.32
N LYS A 321 -12.23 -2.65 -34.14
CA LYS A 321 -10.97 -2.24 -33.52
C LYS A 321 -10.84 -2.76 -32.09
N CYS A 322 -11.94 -2.86 -31.32
CA CYS A 322 -11.89 -3.37 -29.95
C CYS A 322 -11.40 -4.83 -29.93
N ILE A 323 -11.83 -5.66 -30.89
CA ILE A 323 -11.34 -7.03 -31.02
C ILE A 323 -9.87 -7.06 -31.43
N GLY A 324 -9.46 -6.15 -32.32
CA GLY A 324 -8.05 -5.97 -32.68
C GLY A 324 -7.17 -5.67 -31.47
N ASP A 325 -7.58 -4.74 -30.61
CA ASP A 325 -6.88 -4.39 -29.37
C ASP A 325 -6.74 -5.61 -28.45
N LEU A 326 -7.82 -6.36 -28.20
CA LEU A 326 -7.78 -7.59 -27.39
C LEU A 326 -6.82 -8.65 -27.94
N ARG A 327 -6.80 -8.85 -29.25
CA ARG A 327 -5.87 -9.80 -29.91
C ARG A 327 -4.41 -9.38 -29.71
N LYS A 328 -4.11 -8.09 -29.82
CA LYS A 328 -2.75 -7.56 -29.65
C LYS A 328 -2.30 -7.61 -28.19
N ILE A 329 -3.18 -7.35 -27.22
CA ILE A 329 -2.90 -7.55 -25.79
C ILE A 329 -2.55 -9.02 -25.50
N GLN A 330 -3.37 -9.96 -25.97
CA GLN A 330 -3.10 -11.40 -25.81
C GLN A 330 -1.78 -11.81 -26.48
N TYR A 331 -1.45 -11.17 -27.60
CA TYR A 331 -0.20 -11.41 -28.29
C TYR A 331 1.02 -10.99 -27.47
N LEU A 332 1.00 -9.77 -26.90
CA LEU A 332 2.06 -9.26 -26.02
C LEU A 332 2.27 -10.20 -24.83
N ARG A 333 1.18 -10.71 -24.22
CA ARG A 333 1.26 -11.70 -23.13
C ARG A 333 1.91 -13.02 -23.51
N ASN A 334 1.77 -13.47 -24.75
CA ASN A 334 2.29 -14.77 -25.17
C ASN A 334 3.80 -14.79 -25.40
N LYS A 335 4.47 -13.64 -25.32
CA LYS A 335 5.93 -13.56 -25.38
C LYS A 335 6.53 -13.85 -24.01
N LYS A 336 7.51 -14.76 -24.00
CA LYS A 336 8.23 -15.15 -22.80
C LYS A 336 9.45 -14.27 -22.65
N TYR A 337 9.75 -13.92 -21.40
CA TYR A 337 10.98 -13.22 -21.04
C TYR A 337 12.22 -14.11 -21.32
N PRO A 338 13.32 -13.55 -21.85
CA PRO A 338 13.48 -12.17 -22.36
C PRO A 338 12.88 -12.00 -23.76
N VAL A 339 12.29 -10.83 -24.05
CA VAL A 339 11.77 -10.53 -25.40
C VAL A 339 12.92 -10.07 -26.32
N HIS A 340 13.05 -10.69 -27.49
CA HIS A 340 14.09 -10.34 -28.46
C HIS A 340 13.56 -9.31 -29.49
N ALA A 341 14.41 -8.35 -29.87
CA ALA A 341 14.06 -7.24 -30.76
C ALA A 341 13.74 -7.68 -32.21
N ASP A 342 14.10 -8.90 -32.60
CA ASP A 342 13.90 -9.48 -33.93
C ASP A 342 12.51 -10.12 -34.11
N ASP A 343 11.69 -10.15 -33.06
CA ASP A 343 10.34 -10.70 -33.14
C ASP A 343 9.38 -9.75 -33.89
N LYS A 344 9.29 -9.96 -35.20
CA LYS A 344 8.45 -9.15 -36.11
C LYS A 344 7.02 -8.95 -35.59
N LYS A 345 6.40 -9.99 -35.06
CA LYS A 345 5.00 -9.94 -34.61
C LYS A 345 4.86 -9.21 -33.27
N PHE A 346 5.88 -9.25 -32.41
CA PHE A 346 5.93 -8.41 -31.20
C PHE A 346 6.05 -6.94 -31.57
N MET A 347 6.94 -6.61 -32.50
CA MET A 347 7.07 -5.25 -33.03
C MET A 347 5.78 -4.76 -33.72
N GLU A 348 5.08 -5.64 -34.46
CA GLU A 348 3.75 -5.33 -35.01
C GLU A 348 2.69 -5.07 -33.92
N ALA A 349 2.81 -5.68 -32.74
CA ALA A 349 1.92 -5.43 -31.61
C ALA A 349 2.28 -4.12 -30.90
N LEU A 350 3.57 -3.81 -30.72
CA LEU A 350 4.02 -2.52 -30.21
C LEU A 350 3.59 -1.36 -31.12
N ASN A 351 3.81 -1.49 -32.43
CA ASN A 351 3.41 -0.49 -33.43
C ASN A 351 1.90 -0.22 -33.40
N HIS A 352 1.08 -1.24 -33.13
CA HIS A 352 -0.37 -1.10 -32.99
C HIS A 352 -0.77 -0.18 -31.82
N PHE A 353 0.06 -0.15 -30.76
CA PHE A 353 -0.10 0.74 -29.61
C PHE A 353 0.68 2.07 -29.75
N GLY A 354 1.33 2.31 -30.89
CA GLY A 354 2.06 3.55 -31.17
C GLY A 354 3.55 3.52 -30.83
N PHE A 355 4.11 2.35 -30.51
CA PHE A 355 5.51 2.21 -30.11
C PHE A 355 6.34 1.57 -31.24
N SER A 356 7.33 2.31 -31.75
CA SER A 356 8.22 1.85 -32.84
C SER A 356 9.65 1.53 -32.40
N SER A 357 10.03 1.84 -31.16
CA SER A 357 11.36 1.60 -30.60
C SER A 357 11.38 0.40 -29.65
N PHE A 358 12.53 -0.27 -29.56
CA PHE A 358 12.78 -1.36 -28.62
C PHE A 358 14.08 -1.11 -27.81
N PRO A 359 14.07 -1.29 -26.48
CA PRO A 359 12.90 -1.55 -25.64
C PRO A 359 11.95 -0.33 -25.62
N PRO A 360 10.62 -0.53 -25.51
CA PRO A 360 9.69 0.57 -25.33
C PRO A 360 9.81 1.15 -23.92
N ASP A 361 9.22 2.33 -23.70
CA ASP A 361 8.90 2.77 -22.34
C ASP A 361 7.81 1.85 -21.78
N TRP A 362 8.17 1.01 -20.81
CA TRP A 362 7.27 0.00 -20.25
C TRP A 362 6.13 0.60 -19.44
N GLU A 363 6.31 1.80 -18.91
CA GLU A 363 5.28 2.52 -18.15
C GLU A 363 4.25 3.12 -19.10
N GLU A 364 4.72 3.86 -20.10
CA GLU A 364 3.86 4.46 -21.12
C GLU A 364 3.09 3.40 -21.93
N LEU A 365 3.76 2.30 -22.29
CA LEU A 365 3.14 1.17 -22.97
C LEU A 365 2.05 0.53 -22.10
N TRP A 366 2.30 0.36 -20.80
CA TRP A 366 1.34 -0.22 -19.88
C TRP A 366 0.10 0.65 -19.71
N GLU A 367 0.27 1.95 -19.51
CA GLU A 367 -0.83 2.91 -19.43
C GLU A 367 -1.67 2.90 -20.72
N THR A 368 -1.00 2.94 -21.88
CA THR A 368 -1.66 2.90 -23.19
C THR A 368 -2.48 1.63 -23.38
N ILE A 369 -1.96 0.48 -22.94
CA ILE A 369 -2.68 -0.80 -23.01
C ILE A 369 -3.92 -0.79 -22.12
N LEU A 370 -3.83 -0.29 -20.89
CA LEU A 370 -4.97 -0.20 -19.99
C LEU A 370 -6.06 0.73 -20.54
N GLN A 371 -5.68 1.90 -21.06
CA GLN A 371 -6.61 2.83 -21.69
C GLN A 371 -7.27 2.22 -22.93
N ARG A 372 -6.51 1.50 -23.78
CA ARG A 372 -7.04 0.78 -24.95
C ARG A 372 -7.98 -0.35 -24.57
N TYR A 373 -7.65 -1.08 -23.50
CA TYR A 373 -8.51 -2.12 -22.97
C TYR A 373 -9.82 -1.54 -22.44
N LEU A 374 -9.76 -0.47 -21.63
CA LEU A 374 -10.95 0.24 -21.14
C LEU A 374 -11.84 0.71 -22.29
N LYS A 375 -11.27 1.37 -23.29
CA LYS A 375 -12.01 1.82 -24.48
C LYS A 375 -12.64 0.66 -25.25
N SER A 376 -11.96 -0.49 -25.31
CA SER A 376 -12.52 -1.70 -25.91
C SER A 376 -13.74 -2.19 -25.13
N LEU A 377 -13.68 -2.19 -23.79
CA LEU A 377 -14.84 -2.52 -22.95
C LEU A 377 -16.01 -1.56 -23.16
N GLU A 378 -15.76 -0.26 -23.27
CA GLU A 378 -16.80 0.73 -23.57
C GLU A 378 -17.49 0.44 -24.90
N LYS A 379 -16.73 0.15 -25.96
CA LYS A 379 -17.29 -0.18 -27.28
C LYS A 379 -18.08 -1.49 -27.28
N ILE A 380 -17.59 -2.49 -26.55
CA ILE A 380 -18.33 -3.74 -26.33
C ILE A 380 -19.65 -3.43 -25.62
N LYS A 381 -19.62 -2.65 -24.54
CA LYS A 381 -20.82 -2.28 -23.78
C LYS A 381 -21.84 -1.55 -24.66
N GLU A 382 -21.44 -0.52 -25.39
CA GLU A 382 -22.30 0.24 -26.32
C GLU A 382 -22.97 -0.68 -27.35
N SER A 383 -22.22 -1.66 -27.88
CA SER A 383 -22.72 -2.64 -28.83
C SER A 383 -23.75 -3.58 -28.20
N LEU A 384 -23.59 -3.92 -26.93
CA LEU A 384 -24.55 -4.76 -26.19
C LEU A 384 -25.80 -3.98 -25.79
N GLU A 385 -25.70 -2.70 -25.47
CA GLU A 385 -26.84 -1.84 -25.13
C GLU A 385 -27.74 -1.65 -26.36
N SER A 386 -27.14 -1.34 -27.51
CA SER A 386 -27.82 -1.17 -28.81
C SER A 386 -28.37 -2.47 -29.42
N CYS A 387 -28.01 -3.63 -28.86
CA CYS A 387 -28.51 -4.92 -29.31
C CYS A 387 -30.05 -5.03 -29.20
N ASN A 388 -30.70 -5.34 -30.33
CA ASN A 388 -32.13 -5.52 -30.44
C ASN A 388 -32.53 -7.00 -30.26
N LEU A 389 -33.10 -7.33 -29.11
CA LEU A 389 -33.52 -8.71 -28.75
C LEU A 389 -34.50 -9.35 -29.75
N LYS A 390 -35.22 -8.56 -30.56
CA LYS A 390 -36.15 -9.08 -31.58
C LYS A 390 -35.45 -9.77 -32.75
N GLN A 391 -34.17 -9.49 -33.01
CA GLN A 391 -33.39 -10.19 -34.04
C GLN A 391 -32.89 -11.57 -33.56
N ILE A 392 -32.78 -11.78 -32.25
CA ILE A 392 -32.24 -13.01 -31.66
C ILE A 392 -33.26 -14.16 -31.70
N LYS A 393 -34.56 -13.87 -31.67
CA LYS A 393 -35.65 -14.88 -31.70
C LYS A 393 -36.01 -15.40 -33.11
N LYS A 394 -35.30 -14.97 -34.16
CA LYS A 394 -35.55 -15.37 -35.57
C LYS A 394 -34.55 -16.39 -36.14
N CYS A 395 -33.55 -16.79 -35.35
CA CYS A 395 -32.65 -17.91 -35.62
C CYS A 395 -32.74 -18.89 -34.45
#